data_AF-U6DIT7-F1
#
_entry.id   AF-U6DIT7-F1
#
_cell.length_a   1.000
_cell.length_b   1.000
_cell.length_c   1.000
_cell.angle_alpha   90.00
_cell.angle_beta   90.00
_cell.angle_gamma   90.00
#
_symmetry.space_group_name_H-M   'P 1'
#
loop_
_entity.id
_entity.type
_entity.pdbx_description
1 polymer ?
#
loop_
_entity_poly.entity_id
_entity_poly.type
_entity_poly.pdbx_seq_one_letter_code
_entity_poly.pdbx_strand_id
1 'polypeptide(L)'
;WAVQVLGGPAEADRVAAEHGYLNLGQIGNLEDYYHFFHSKTFKRSTLSSRGPHTFLRMDPQVKWLQQQEVKRRVKRQVRSDPQALYFNDPIWSNMWYMHCGDKNSRCRSEMNVQAAWRKGYTGKNVVVTILDDGIERNHPDLAPNYDSYASYDVNGNDYDPSPRYDASNENKHGTRCAGEVAASANNSYCIVGIAYNAKIGGIRMLDGDVTDVVEAKSLGIRPNYIDIYSASWGPDDDGKTVDGPGRLAKQAFEYGIKKGRQGLGSIFVW
;
A
#
# COMPACT_ATOMS: atom_id res chain seq x y z
N TRP A 1 16.04 -40.78 18.80
CA TRP A 1 16.82 -41.30 17.66
C TRP A 1 15.87 -41.99 16.72
N ALA A 2 15.99 -41.74 15.41
CA ALA A 2 15.31 -42.56 14.42
C ALA A 2 16.32 -43.61 13.93
N VAL A 3 15.90 -44.87 13.90
CA VAL A 3 16.77 -46.01 13.62
C VAL A 3 16.07 -46.90 12.61
N GLN A 4 16.80 -47.38 11.61
CA GLN A 4 16.31 -48.44 10.73
C GLN A 4 16.86 -49.78 11.21
N VAL A 5 15.97 -50.66 11.66
CA VAL A 5 16.31 -52.01 12.14
C VAL A 5 15.52 -53.02 11.33
N LEU A 6 16.23 -53.92 10.63
CA LEU A 6 15.59 -54.96 9.84
C LEU A 6 15.09 -56.10 10.75
N GLY A 7 14.01 -56.78 10.36
CA GLY A 7 13.48 -57.93 11.10
C GLY A 7 12.21 -57.63 11.91
N GLY A 8 11.65 -56.43 11.74
CA GLY A 8 10.37 -56.06 12.33
C GLY A 8 10.44 -55.64 13.81
N PRO A 9 9.28 -55.38 14.43
CA PRO A 9 9.20 -54.70 15.73
C PRO A 9 9.89 -55.45 16.88
N ALA A 10 9.81 -56.78 16.90
CA ALA A 10 10.43 -57.60 17.93
C ALA A 10 11.97 -57.47 17.91
N GLU A 11 12.56 -57.36 16.72
CA GLU A 11 14.00 -57.19 16.57
C GLU A 11 14.43 -55.78 16.99
N ALA A 12 13.63 -54.78 16.65
CA ALA A 12 13.85 -53.40 17.11
C ALA A 12 13.79 -53.27 18.64
N ASP A 13 12.88 -53.99 19.31
CA ASP A 13 12.82 -54.04 20.78
C ASP A 13 14.08 -54.67 21.37
N ARG A 14 14.56 -55.78 20.78
CA ARG A 14 15.79 -56.46 21.19
C ARG A 14 17.00 -55.54 21.07
N VAL A 15 17.19 -54.92 19.90
CA VAL A 15 18.30 -53.99 19.64
C VAL A 15 18.21 -52.75 20.52
N ALA A 16 17.02 -52.20 20.76
CA ALA A 16 16.87 -51.07 21.66
C ALA A 16 17.33 -51.43 23.08
N ALA A 17 16.85 -52.56 23.63
CA ALA A 17 17.18 -52.99 24.99
C ALA A 17 18.67 -53.31 25.17
N GLU A 18 19.27 -54.01 24.20
CA GLU A 18 20.70 -54.37 24.23
C GLU A 18 21.61 -53.14 24.31
N HIS A 19 21.25 -52.07 23.60
CA HIS A 19 22.03 -50.83 23.56
C HIS A 19 21.56 -49.76 24.56
N GLY A 20 20.66 -50.10 25.49
CA GLY A 20 20.19 -49.19 26.55
C GLY A 20 19.20 -48.10 26.09
N TYR A 21 18.51 -48.32 24.98
CA TYR A 21 17.45 -47.47 24.46
C TYR A 21 16.07 -48.05 24.78
N LEU A 22 15.08 -47.18 24.86
CA LEU A 22 13.67 -47.53 24.86
C LEU A 22 13.12 -47.41 23.43
N ASN A 23 12.57 -48.49 22.87
CA ASN A 23 11.84 -48.41 21.62
C ASN A 23 10.46 -47.78 21.86
N LEU A 24 10.17 -46.67 21.19
CA LEU A 24 8.87 -45.99 21.24
C LEU A 24 7.93 -46.44 20.11
N GLY A 25 8.33 -47.47 19.36
CA GLY A 25 7.56 -48.04 18.27
C GLY A 25 7.96 -47.51 16.89
N GLN A 26 7.26 -48.03 15.88
CA GLN A 26 7.49 -47.71 14.48
C GLN A 26 7.16 -46.24 14.17
N ILE A 27 7.97 -45.61 13.32
CA ILE A 27 7.80 -44.21 12.93
C ILE A 27 6.72 -44.14 11.83
N GLY A 28 5.48 -43.94 12.25
CA GLY A 28 4.34 -43.79 11.34
C GLY A 28 4.18 -45.02 10.44
N ASN A 29 4.14 -44.81 9.13
CA ASN A 29 4.02 -45.86 8.13
C ASN A 29 5.36 -46.31 7.54
N LEU A 30 6.49 -45.90 8.12
CA LEU A 30 7.82 -46.27 7.62
C LEU A 30 8.18 -47.67 8.11
N GLU A 31 8.21 -48.64 7.21
CA GLU A 31 8.57 -50.03 7.52
C GLU A 31 10.03 -50.13 7.97
N ASP A 32 10.29 -50.90 9.03
CA ASP A 32 11.60 -51.09 9.66
C ASP A 32 12.24 -49.82 10.26
N TYR A 33 11.52 -48.69 10.37
CA TYR A 33 12.01 -47.48 11.05
C TYR A 33 11.36 -47.31 12.41
N TYR A 34 12.19 -47.17 13.44
CA TYR A 34 11.78 -47.14 14.85
C TYR A 34 12.30 -45.91 15.58
N HIS A 35 11.53 -45.43 16.56
CA HIS A 35 11.89 -44.29 17.37
C HIS A 35 12.53 -44.72 18.69
N PHE A 36 13.86 -44.68 18.77
CA PHE A 36 14.59 -45.04 19.98
C PHE A 36 14.82 -43.82 20.89
N PHE A 37 14.50 -43.95 22.17
CA PHE A 37 14.73 -42.94 23.20
C PHE A 37 15.83 -43.38 24.16
N HIS A 38 16.72 -42.46 24.51
CA HIS A 38 17.75 -42.71 25.53
C HIS A 38 17.67 -41.62 26.60
N SER A 39 17.70 -41.98 27.87
CA SER A 39 17.49 -41.06 29.00
C SER A 39 18.43 -39.85 29.02
N LYS A 40 19.65 -40.01 28.49
CA LYS A 40 20.66 -38.95 28.36
C LYS A 40 20.50 -38.04 27.13
N THR A 41 19.47 -38.22 26.30
CA THR A 41 19.20 -37.34 25.14
C THR A 41 18.37 -36.13 25.55
N PHE A 42 18.95 -34.92 25.46
CA PHE A 42 18.26 -33.69 25.81
C PHE A 42 17.09 -33.39 24.86
N LYS A 43 15.86 -33.32 25.39
CA LYS A 43 14.60 -33.18 24.63
C LYS A 43 14.44 -31.90 23.79
N ARG A 44 15.39 -30.95 23.84
CA ARG A 44 15.30 -29.63 23.17
C ARG A 44 16.61 -29.10 22.61
N SER A 45 17.65 -29.93 22.50
CA SER A 45 18.92 -29.49 21.91
C SER A 45 18.76 -29.27 20.39
N THR A 46 19.26 -28.14 19.89
CA THR A 46 19.50 -27.90 18.45
C THR A 46 20.89 -28.37 18.01
N LEU A 47 21.68 -28.91 18.94
CA LEU A 47 23.02 -29.43 18.73
C LEU A 47 23.01 -30.96 18.87
N SER A 48 23.54 -31.66 17.87
CA SER A 48 23.78 -33.10 17.94
C SER A 48 24.72 -33.44 19.10
N SER A 49 24.36 -34.46 19.89
CA SER A 49 25.18 -34.96 20.98
C SER A 49 26.34 -35.80 20.42
N ARG A 50 27.55 -35.23 20.43
CA ARG A 50 28.79 -35.98 20.18
C ARG A 50 29.22 -36.70 21.46
N GLY A 51 28.80 -37.96 21.61
CA GLY A 51 29.04 -38.86 22.75
C GLY A 51 28.70 -40.31 22.37
N PRO A 52 28.78 -41.30 23.28
CA PRO A 52 28.88 -42.75 23.00
C PRO A 52 27.57 -43.37 22.48
N HIS A 53 27.13 -42.92 21.30
CA HIS A 53 26.08 -43.52 20.47
C HIS A 53 26.69 -44.36 19.33
N THR A 54 28.00 -44.60 19.40
CA THR A 54 28.81 -45.28 18.39
C THR A 54 28.48 -46.76 18.28
N PHE A 55 28.08 -47.42 19.37
CA PHE A 55 27.84 -48.87 19.40
C PHE A 55 26.54 -49.30 18.72
N LEU A 56 25.45 -48.55 18.87
CA LEU A 56 24.19 -48.83 18.17
C LEU A 56 24.36 -48.77 16.64
N ARG A 57 25.22 -47.89 16.14
CA ARG A 57 25.53 -47.81 14.70
C ARG A 57 26.32 -49.03 14.19
N MET A 58 27.03 -49.75 15.07
CA MET A 58 27.83 -50.92 14.71
C MET A 58 27.02 -52.22 14.77
N ASP A 59 25.79 -52.19 15.27
CA ASP A 59 24.90 -53.35 15.29
C ASP A 59 24.57 -53.78 13.85
N PRO A 60 24.76 -55.06 13.48
CA PRO A 60 24.58 -55.53 12.10
C PRO A 60 23.15 -55.34 11.55
N GLN A 61 22.16 -55.23 12.45
CA GLN A 61 20.76 -55.04 12.10
C GLN A 61 20.37 -53.57 11.96
N VAL A 62 21.20 -52.65 12.49
CA VAL A 62 21.00 -51.22 12.33
C VAL A 62 21.57 -50.77 10.99
N LYS A 63 20.69 -50.53 10.00
CA LYS A 63 21.10 -50.03 8.67
C LYS A 63 21.30 -48.53 8.65
N TRP A 64 20.59 -47.82 9.52
CA TRP A 64 20.64 -46.38 9.57
C TRP A 64 20.28 -45.86 10.96
N LEU A 65 20.94 -44.77 11.37
CA LEU A 65 20.74 -44.15 12.67
C LEU A 65 20.89 -42.64 12.54
N GLN A 66 19.91 -41.88 13.02
CA GLN A 66 19.99 -40.43 13.09
C GLN A 66 19.38 -39.86 14.37
N GLN A 67 20.13 -38.95 15.01
CA GLN A 67 19.60 -38.15 16.10
C GLN A 67 18.54 -37.19 15.56
N GLN A 68 17.38 -37.17 16.21
CA GLN A 68 16.31 -36.25 15.83
C GLN A 68 16.55 -34.91 16.52
N GLU A 69 16.77 -33.88 15.72
CA GLU A 69 16.91 -32.50 16.18
C GLU A 69 15.57 -31.78 16.04
N VAL A 70 15.31 -30.82 16.93
CA VAL A 70 14.10 -30.00 16.87
C VAL A 70 14.14 -29.14 15.60
N LYS A 71 13.30 -29.48 14.62
CA LYS A 71 13.13 -28.64 13.43
C LYS A 71 12.35 -27.39 13.78
N ARG A 72 12.91 -26.21 13.52
CA ARG A 72 12.17 -24.95 13.56
C ARG A 72 11.13 -24.95 12.43
N ARG A 73 9.85 -25.12 12.78
CA ARG A 73 8.72 -25.03 11.85
C ARG A 73 7.88 -23.81 12.21
N VAL A 74 7.70 -22.91 11.25
CA VAL A 74 6.72 -21.82 11.35
C VAL A 74 5.43 -22.31 10.70
N LYS A 75 4.28 -22.07 11.33
CA LYS A 75 2.98 -22.34 10.72
C LYS A 75 2.95 -21.56 9.41
N ARG A 76 2.75 -22.24 8.28
CA ARG A 76 2.47 -21.54 7.01
C ARG A 76 1.25 -20.69 7.29
N GLN A 77 1.41 -19.37 7.33
CA GLN A 77 0.26 -18.49 7.37
C GLN A 77 -0.62 -18.89 6.20
N VAL A 78 -1.92 -19.04 6.47
CA VAL A 78 -2.94 -19.08 5.41
C VAL A 78 -2.60 -17.87 4.55
N ARG A 79 -2.26 -18.09 3.28
CA ARG A 79 -1.95 -17.00 2.36
C ARG A 79 -3.14 -16.05 2.40
N SER A 80 -2.98 -14.90 3.04
CA SER A 80 -3.78 -13.73 2.73
C SER A 80 -3.72 -13.57 1.21
N ASP A 81 -4.86 -13.27 0.60
CA ASP A 81 -4.98 -13.07 -0.85
C ASP A 81 -3.74 -12.33 -1.39
N PRO A 82 -2.94 -12.93 -2.29
CA PRO A 82 -1.76 -12.28 -2.87
C PRO A 82 -2.09 -10.98 -3.63
N GLN A 83 -3.37 -10.62 -3.78
CA GLN A 83 -3.84 -9.35 -4.34
C GLN A 83 -4.32 -8.31 -3.31
N ALA A 84 -4.29 -8.60 -2.01
CA ALA A 84 -4.71 -7.62 -1.01
C ALA A 84 -3.70 -6.46 -0.96
N LEU A 85 -4.09 -5.31 -1.52
CA LEU A 85 -3.33 -4.07 -1.39
C LEU A 85 -3.39 -3.64 0.08
N TYR A 86 -2.24 -3.73 0.74
CA TYR A 86 -2.07 -3.28 2.10
C TYR A 86 -1.28 -1.98 2.10
N PHE A 87 -1.87 -0.96 2.72
CA PHE A 87 -1.28 0.34 2.93
C PHE A 87 -1.04 0.52 4.43
N ASN A 88 0.14 1.00 4.82
CA ASN A 88 0.45 1.26 6.24
C ASN A 88 -0.15 2.59 6.75
N ASP A 89 -0.89 3.29 5.89
CA ASP A 89 -1.49 4.60 6.14
C ASP A 89 -2.65 4.47 7.15
N PRO A 90 -2.64 5.20 8.28
CA PRO A 90 -3.52 4.94 9.43
C PRO A 90 -5.02 5.06 9.13
N ILE A 91 -5.42 5.89 8.17
CA ILE A 91 -6.83 6.11 7.81
C ILE A 91 -7.27 5.17 6.69
N TRP A 92 -6.36 4.40 6.08
CA TRP A 92 -6.67 3.49 4.98
C TRP A 92 -7.89 2.62 5.28
N SER A 93 -7.98 2.00 6.47
CA SER A 93 -9.13 1.16 6.85
C SER A 93 -10.48 1.86 6.88
N ASN A 94 -10.50 3.20 6.97
CA ASN A 94 -11.70 4.03 7.06
C ASN A 94 -12.09 4.65 5.71
N MET A 95 -11.27 4.49 4.67
CA MET A 95 -11.52 4.99 3.32
C MET A 95 -12.55 4.15 2.56
N TRP A 96 -13.81 4.21 3.01
CA TRP A 96 -14.95 3.44 2.48
C TRP A 96 -15.18 3.60 0.97
N TYR A 97 -14.77 4.73 0.40
CA TYR A 97 -14.86 5.01 -1.03
C TYR A 97 -13.80 4.26 -1.85
N MET A 98 -12.69 3.85 -1.23
CA MET A 98 -11.60 3.11 -1.87
C MET A 98 -11.78 1.59 -1.79
N HIS A 99 -12.37 1.10 -0.70
CA HIS A 99 -12.55 -0.32 -0.46
C HIS A 99 -13.81 -0.58 0.35
N CYS A 100 -14.33 -1.79 0.18
CA CYS A 100 -15.51 -2.20 0.91
C CYS A 100 -15.11 -2.91 2.22
N GLY A 101 -15.79 -2.55 3.31
CA GLY A 101 -15.57 -3.15 4.63
C GLY A 101 -16.13 -4.57 4.82
N ASP A 102 -16.90 -5.08 3.86
CA ASP A 102 -17.44 -6.44 3.94
C ASP A 102 -16.36 -7.49 3.67
N LYS A 103 -16.23 -8.44 4.59
CA LYS A 103 -15.29 -9.58 4.49
C LYS A 103 -15.67 -10.61 3.40
N ASN A 104 -16.70 -10.34 2.62
CA ASN A 104 -17.10 -11.19 1.50
C ASN A 104 -16.21 -10.91 0.29
N SER A 105 -15.70 -11.98 -0.33
CA SER A 105 -14.77 -11.95 -1.47
C SER A 105 -15.30 -11.29 -2.76
N ARG A 106 -16.55 -10.81 -2.75
CA ARG A 106 -17.18 -10.11 -3.87
C ARG A 106 -17.31 -8.61 -3.65
N CYS A 107 -16.95 -8.09 -2.48
CA CYS A 107 -17.19 -6.68 -2.21
C CYS A 107 -16.23 -5.77 -3.00
N ARG A 108 -16.79 -4.75 -3.64
CA ARG A 108 -16.07 -3.74 -4.44
C ARG A 108 -16.63 -2.38 -4.06
N SER A 109 -15.77 -1.39 -3.90
CA SER A 109 -16.23 0.00 -3.86
C SER A 109 -16.81 0.38 -5.23
N GLU A 110 -17.75 1.33 -5.26
CA GLU A 110 -18.41 1.78 -6.49
C GLU A 110 -17.39 2.32 -7.51
N MET A 111 -16.37 3.05 -7.05
CA MET A 111 -15.30 3.57 -7.89
C MET A 111 -14.33 2.49 -8.41
N ASN A 112 -14.24 1.34 -7.73
CA ASN A 112 -13.40 0.19 -8.11
C ASN A 112 -11.91 0.54 -8.37
N VAL A 113 -11.37 1.53 -7.66
CA VAL A 113 -10.00 2.07 -7.84
C VAL A 113 -8.93 0.98 -7.67
N GLN A 114 -9.11 0.07 -6.71
CA GLN A 114 -8.16 -1.03 -6.49
C GLN A 114 -7.97 -1.95 -7.70
N ALA A 115 -8.96 -2.05 -8.61
CA ALA A 115 -8.78 -2.80 -9.84
C ALA A 115 -7.81 -2.11 -10.81
N ALA A 116 -7.77 -0.78 -10.85
CA ALA A 116 -6.79 -0.02 -11.61
C ALA A 116 -5.39 -0.15 -10.99
N TRP A 117 -5.29 -0.06 -9.66
CA TRP A 117 -4.01 -0.26 -8.94
C TRP A 117 -3.43 -1.65 -9.14
N ARG A 118 -4.26 -2.71 -9.12
CA ARG A 118 -3.81 -4.09 -9.43
C ARG A 118 -3.33 -4.26 -10.87
N LYS A 119 -3.72 -3.38 -11.79
CA LYS A 119 -3.18 -3.30 -13.15
C LYS A 119 -1.94 -2.42 -13.26
N GLY A 120 -1.47 -1.81 -12.17
CA GLY A 120 -0.30 -0.94 -12.12
C GLY A 120 -0.57 0.53 -12.44
N TYR A 121 -1.83 0.97 -12.54
CA TYR A 121 -2.17 2.36 -12.82
C TYR A 121 -2.36 3.15 -11.53
N THR A 122 -1.36 3.94 -11.15
CA THR A 122 -1.33 4.68 -9.86
C THR A 122 -1.22 6.20 -10.05
N GLY A 123 -1.40 6.70 -11.28
CA GLY A 123 -1.25 8.12 -11.63
C GLY A 123 0.16 8.55 -11.99
N LYS A 124 1.14 7.64 -11.99
CA LYS A 124 2.52 7.95 -12.37
C LYS A 124 2.59 8.68 -13.72
N ASN A 125 3.38 9.77 -13.76
CA ASN A 125 3.56 10.68 -14.90
C ASN A 125 2.34 11.53 -15.29
N VAL A 126 1.29 11.56 -14.47
CA VAL A 126 0.18 12.50 -14.62
C VAL A 126 0.41 13.68 -13.68
N VAL A 127 0.18 14.90 -14.18
CA VAL A 127 0.26 16.14 -13.39
C VAL A 127 -1.14 16.71 -13.18
N VAL A 128 -1.56 16.82 -11.93
CA VAL A 128 -2.86 17.39 -11.54
C VAL A 128 -2.62 18.69 -10.76
N THR A 129 -3.48 19.68 -10.95
CA THR A 129 -3.52 20.87 -10.08
C THR A 129 -4.91 21.07 -9.50
N ILE A 130 -4.95 21.53 -8.26
CA ILE A 130 -6.16 21.97 -7.56
C ILE A 130 -6.30 23.48 -7.72
N LEU A 131 -7.41 23.97 -8.27
CA LEU A 131 -7.73 25.40 -8.41
C LEU A 131 -8.60 25.83 -7.23
N ASP A 132 -8.01 26.38 -6.17
CA ASP A 132 -8.73 26.55 -4.90
C ASP A 132 -8.10 27.63 -3.97
N ASP A 133 -8.22 27.47 -2.65
CA ASP A 133 -7.74 28.35 -1.58
C ASP A 133 -6.25 28.16 -1.21
N GLY A 134 -5.57 27.22 -1.87
CA GLY A 134 -4.16 26.92 -1.70
C GLY A 134 -3.88 25.45 -1.38
N ILE A 135 -2.59 25.11 -1.32
CA ILE A 135 -2.14 23.75 -0.99
C ILE A 135 -1.00 23.83 0.03
N GLU A 136 -1.15 23.13 1.16
CA GLU A 136 -0.10 22.97 2.16
C GLU A 136 1.01 22.06 1.57
N ARG A 137 1.92 22.67 0.80
CA ARG A 137 2.95 21.96 0.03
C ARG A 137 3.91 21.13 0.88
N ASN A 138 4.02 21.44 2.17
CA ASN A 138 4.83 20.73 3.15
C ASN A 138 4.03 19.74 4.01
N HIS A 139 2.73 19.52 3.74
CA HIS A 139 1.96 18.49 4.41
C HIS A 139 2.66 17.13 4.20
N PRO A 140 2.91 16.33 5.26
CA PRO A 140 3.73 15.12 5.15
C PRO A 140 3.18 14.11 4.14
N ASP A 141 1.87 14.13 3.92
CA ASP A 141 1.20 13.25 2.98
C ASP A 141 1.20 13.76 1.53
N LEU A 142 1.47 15.05 1.31
CA LEU A 142 1.48 15.68 -0.02
C LEU A 142 2.89 15.97 -0.52
N ALA A 143 3.81 16.34 0.37
CA ALA A 143 5.16 16.78 0.03
C ALA A 143 5.93 15.85 -0.93
N PRO A 144 5.84 14.50 -0.84
CA PRO A 144 6.50 13.62 -1.80
C PRO A 144 5.99 13.75 -3.25
N ASN A 145 4.70 14.07 -3.40
CA ASN A 145 4.03 14.20 -4.69
C ASN A 145 3.88 15.66 -5.15
N TYR A 146 4.12 16.63 -4.26
CA TYR A 146 4.02 18.04 -4.56
C TYR A 146 4.90 18.44 -5.75
N ASP A 147 4.34 19.32 -6.58
CA ASP A 147 4.98 19.84 -7.77
C ASP A 147 4.83 21.36 -7.86
N SER A 148 5.94 22.05 -7.62
CA SER A 148 6.03 23.51 -7.72
C SER A 148 5.74 24.03 -9.14
N TYR A 149 6.02 23.24 -10.18
CA TYR A 149 5.75 23.66 -11.55
C TYR A 149 4.28 23.44 -11.92
N ALA A 150 3.53 22.66 -11.17
CA ALA A 150 2.07 22.60 -11.25
C ALA A 150 1.38 23.66 -10.38
N SER A 151 2.13 24.56 -9.71
CA SER A 151 1.62 25.44 -8.67
C SER A 151 1.84 26.94 -8.91
N TYR A 152 0.98 27.80 -8.37
CA TYR A 152 1.12 29.27 -8.40
C TYR A 152 0.16 29.94 -7.40
N ASP A 153 0.52 31.08 -6.82
CA ASP A 153 -0.41 31.92 -6.07
C ASP A 153 -0.86 33.11 -6.94
N VAL A 154 -2.11 33.08 -7.39
CA VAL A 154 -2.71 34.15 -8.19
C VAL A 154 -3.15 35.32 -7.31
N ASN A 155 -3.57 35.06 -6.06
CA ASN A 155 -3.95 36.11 -5.10
C ASN A 155 -2.71 36.89 -4.64
N GLY A 156 -1.62 36.20 -4.32
CA GLY A 156 -0.32 36.77 -3.90
C GLY A 156 0.61 37.18 -5.05
N ASN A 157 0.34 36.69 -6.26
CA ASN A 157 1.17 36.87 -7.45
C ASN A 157 2.63 36.39 -7.26
N ASP A 158 2.78 35.17 -6.74
CA ASP A 158 4.06 34.51 -6.52
C ASP A 158 3.97 32.99 -6.77
N TYR A 159 5.06 32.27 -6.47
CA TYR A 159 5.16 30.82 -6.73
C TYR A 159 4.81 29.94 -5.51
N ASP A 160 4.43 30.52 -4.38
CA ASP A 160 4.11 29.78 -3.15
C ASP A 160 2.60 29.69 -2.94
N PRO A 161 1.95 28.59 -3.35
CA PRO A 161 0.49 28.43 -3.22
C PRO A 161 0.05 28.09 -1.79
N SER A 162 0.93 28.26 -0.79
CA SER A 162 0.63 27.87 0.58
C SER A 162 -0.62 28.60 1.10
N PRO A 163 -1.52 27.90 1.80
CA PRO A 163 -2.70 28.53 2.37
C PRO A 163 -2.29 29.54 3.43
N ARG A 164 -3.06 30.62 3.54
CA ARG A 164 -2.91 31.57 4.64
C ARG A 164 -3.60 31.00 5.88
N TYR A 165 -2.83 30.81 6.95
CA TYR A 165 -3.37 30.39 8.24
C TYR A 165 -3.91 31.59 9.00
N ASP A 166 -5.15 31.48 9.44
CA ASP A 166 -5.79 32.41 10.35
C ASP A 166 -6.66 31.66 11.36
N ALA A 167 -7.34 32.41 12.23
CA ALA A 167 -8.17 31.83 13.28
C ALA A 167 -9.43 31.13 12.73
N SER A 168 -9.92 31.49 11.54
CA SER A 168 -11.10 30.85 10.93
C SER A 168 -10.74 29.51 10.27
N ASN A 169 -9.47 29.34 9.86
CA ASN A 169 -8.98 28.13 9.20
C ASN A 169 -9.87 27.77 7.99
N GLU A 170 -10.17 28.78 7.19
CA GLU A 170 -11.02 28.69 6.00
C GLU A 170 -10.24 28.10 4.82
N ASN A 171 -8.95 28.46 4.68
CA ASN A 171 -8.05 28.03 3.60
C ASN A 171 -7.52 26.58 3.77
N LYS A 172 -8.43 25.62 3.91
CA LYS A 172 -8.11 24.19 4.11
C LYS A 172 -8.65 23.32 2.98
N HIS A 173 -9.45 23.88 2.09
CA HIS A 173 -10.24 23.14 1.12
C HIS A 173 -9.33 22.54 0.04
N GLY A 174 -8.46 23.33 -0.57
CA GLY A 174 -7.54 22.86 -1.61
C GLY A 174 -6.56 21.79 -1.12
N THR A 175 -6.09 21.88 0.13
CA THR A 175 -5.23 20.85 0.74
C THR A 175 -5.97 19.52 0.92
N ARG A 176 -7.27 19.55 1.27
CA ARG A 176 -8.10 18.34 1.38
C ARG A 176 -8.29 17.69 0.01
N CYS A 177 -8.70 18.47 -0.99
CA CYS A 177 -8.88 17.99 -2.35
C CYS A 177 -7.57 17.42 -2.94
N ALA A 178 -6.43 18.06 -2.69
CA ALA A 178 -5.12 17.55 -3.10
C ALA A 178 -4.82 16.16 -2.49
N GLY A 179 -5.20 15.95 -1.22
CA GLY A 179 -5.06 14.66 -0.55
C GLY A 179 -5.89 13.55 -1.20
N GLU A 180 -7.14 13.84 -1.54
CA GLU A 180 -8.02 12.88 -2.23
C GLU A 180 -7.43 12.42 -3.57
N VAL A 181 -6.79 13.33 -4.31
CA VAL A 181 -6.13 13.01 -5.58
C VAL A 181 -4.82 12.26 -5.37
N ALA A 182 -3.88 12.81 -4.59
CA ALA A 182 -2.48 12.41 -4.63
C ALA A 182 -1.78 12.41 -3.26
N ALA A 183 -2.51 12.22 -2.15
CA ALA A 183 -1.88 11.79 -0.91
C ALA A 183 -0.99 10.57 -1.16
N SER A 184 0.18 10.58 -0.55
CA SER A 184 1.21 9.57 -0.75
C SER A 184 0.75 8.25 -0.15
N ALA A 185 1.22 7.14 -0.72
CA ALA A 185 0.91 5.83 -0.20
C ALA A 185 2.08 5.26 0.60
N ASN A 186 1.77 4.42 1.58
CA ASN A 186 2.73 3.67 2.39
C ASN A 186 3.72 4.55 3.18
N ASN A 187 3.33 5.76 3.57
CA ASN A 187 4.18 6.70 4.30
C ASN A 187 3.85 6.77 5.80
N SER A 188 2.87 6.01 6.27
CA SER A 188 2.37 6.01 7.66
C SER A 188 1.70 7.31 8.10
N TYR A 189 1.28 8.15 7.15
CA TYR A 189 0.50 9.35 7.39
C TYR A 189 -0.91 9.17 6.79
N CYS A 190 -1.89 9.78 7.44
CA CYS A 190 -3.27 9.95 6.98
C CYS A 190 -3.81 8.89 5.98
N ILE A 191 -4.01 9.26 4.72
CA ILE A 191 -4.81 8.54 3.70
C ILE A 191 -3.95 8.12 2.50
N VAL A 192 -4.58 7.52 1.49
CA VAL A 192 -3.95 7.22 0.19
C VAL A 192 -4.72 7.92 -0.93
N GLY A 193 -4.05 8.73 -1.75
CA GLY A 193 -4.70 9.38 -2.89
C GLY A 193 -5.12 8.38 -3.97
N ILE A 194 -6.17 8.68 -4.74
CA ILE A 194 -6.61 7.85 -5.90
C ILE A 194 -5.43 7.60 -6.85
N ALA A 195 -4.65 8.64 -7.09
CA ALA A 195 -3.48 8.68 -7.94
C ALA A 195 -2.24 8.98 -7.09
N TYR A 196 -1.96 8.16 -6.08
CA TYR A 196 -0.87 8.34 -5.11
C TYR A 196 0.57 8.39 -5.69
N ASN A 197 0.76 8.22 -7.01
CA ASN A 197 2.03 8.49 -7.70
C ASN A 197 1.95 9.60 -8.76
N ALA A 198 0.82 10.30 -8.86
CA ALA A 198 0.73 11.52 -9.66
C ALA A 198 1.52 12.66 -9.01
N LYS A 199 1.84 13.67 -9.83
CA LYS A 199 2.30 14.97 -9.34
C LYS A 199 1.09 15.84 -9.03
N ILE A 200 1.15 16.57 -7.92
CA ILE A 200 0.06 17.42 -7.45
C ILE A 200 0.56 18.84 -7.18
N GLY A 201 -0.11 19.80 -7.82
CA GLY A 201 0.07 21.22 -7.57
C GLY A 201 -1.16 21.87 -6.98
N GLY A 202 -1.04 23.15 -6.65
CA GLY A 202 -2.16 23.99 -6.25
C GLY A 202 -2.02 25.38 -6.83
N ILE A 203 -3.13 25.91 -7.31
CA ILE A 203 -3.27 27.29 -7.76
C ILE A 203 -4.17 28.00 -6.76
N ARG A 204 -3.56 28.84 -5.93
CA ARG A 204 -4.26 29.63 -4.92
C ARG A 204 -4.91 30.83 -5.61
N MET A 205 -6.23 30.82 -5.69
CA MET A 205 -7.02 31.83 -6.40
C MET A 205 -8.32 32.23 -5.69
N LEU A 206 -8.76 31.48 -4.66
CA LEU A 206 -9.99 31.74 -3.90
C LEU A 206 -9.79 32.53 -2.58
N ASP A 207 -8.55 32.74 -2.10
CA ASP A 207 -8.29 33.51 -0.85
C ASP A 207 -8.15 35.01 -1.17
N GLY A 208 -9.14 35.56 -1.86
CA GLY A 208 -9.20 36.97 -2.28
C GLY A 208 -10.30 37.22 -3.33
N ASP A 209 -10.35 38.44 -3.87
CA ASP A 209 -11.34 38.79 -4.90
C ASP A 209 -11.16 37.93 -6.17
N VAL A 210 -12.19 37.17 -6.52
CA VAL A 210 -12.22 36.36 -7.74
C VAL A 210 -12.85 37.17 -8.87
N THR A 211 -12.06 37.46 -9.89
CA THR A 211 -12.50 38.19 -11.10
C THR A 211 -12.30 37.31 -12.34
N ASP A 212 -12.93 37.66 -13.47
CA ASP A 212 -12.74 36.95 -14.76
C ASP A 212 -11.26 36.82 -15.17
N VAL A 213 -10.42 37.80 -14.81
CA VAL A 213 -8.96 37.74 -15.04
C VAL A 213 -8.30 36.70 -14.14
N VAL A 214 -8.70 36.60 -12.86
CA VAL A 214 -8.17 35.63 -11.90
C VAL A 214 -8.55 34.21 -12.34
N GLU A 215 -9.80 33.99 -12.74
CA GLU A 215 -10.25 32.71 -13.29
C GLU A 215 -9.47 32.34 -14.56
N ALA A 216 -9.39 33.25 -15.54
CA ALA A 216 -8.70 33.00 -16.81
C ALA A 216 -7.21 32.68 -16.63
N LYS A 217 -6.53 33.41 -15.74
CA LYS A 217 -5.12 33.12 -15.39
C LYS A 217 -5.01 31.74 -14.77
N SER A 218 -5.86 31.41 -13.81
CA SER A 218 -5.83 30.12 -13.08
C SER A 218 -6.03 28.94 -14.03
N LEU A 219 -7.06 29.00 -14.89
CA LEU A 219 -7.36 27.99 -15.90
C LEU A 219 -6.26 27.86 -16.97
N GLY A 220 -5.55 28.95 -17.24
CA GLY A 220 -4.52 29.05 -18.28
C GLY A 220 -3.09 28.79 -17.80
N ILE A 221 -2.86 28.45 -16.53
CA ILE A 221 -1.50 28.19 -16.03
C ILE A 221 -0.96 26.90 -16.63
N ARG A 222 0.15 27.02 -17.37
CA ARG A 222 0.99 25.91 -17.88
C ARG A 222 0.21 24.75 -18.52
N PRO A 223 -0.65 25.00 -19.52
CA PRO A 223 -1.54 24.00 -20.11
C PRO A 223 -0.83 22.90 -20.88
N ASN A 224 0.46 23.05 -21.21
CA ASN A 224 1.26 21.99 -21.83
C ASN A 224 2.01 21.10 -20.83
N TYR A 225 1.92 21.42 -19.53
CA TYR A 225 2.55 20.66 -18.46
C TYR A 225 1.51 19.99 -17.56
N ILE A 226 0.50 20.75 -17.13
CA ILE A 226 -0.57 20.25 -16.28
C ILE A 226 -1.56 19.47 -17.16
N ASP A 227 -1.87 18.24 -16.78
CA ASP A 227 -2.81 17.39 -17.50
C ASP A 227 -4.26 17.68 -17.09
N ILE A 228 -4.49 17.79 -15.77
CA ILE A 228 -5.81 17.84 -15.17
C ILE A 228 -5.90 19.03 -14.21
N TYR A 229 -6.97 19.80 -14.33
CA TYR A 229 -7.34 20.89 -13.45
C TYR A 229 -8.61 20.46 -12.71
N SER A 230 -8.56 20.44 -11.38
CA SER A 230 -9.71 20.15 -10.53
C SER A 230 -10.18 21.42 -9.87
N ALA A 231 -11.47 21.73 -10.01
CA ALA A 231 -12.11 22.89 -9.40
C ALA A 231 -13.44 22.46 -8.79
N SER A 232 -13.90 23.20 -7.79
CA SER A 232 -15.19 22.99 -7.12
C SER A 232 -15.75 24.32 -6.60
N TRP A 233 -15.56 25.36 -7.41
CA TRP A 233 -16.04 26.72 -7.18
C TRP A 233 -16.97 27.13 -8.33
N GLY A 234 -17.77 28.16 -8.13
CA GLY A 234 -18.74 28.58 -9.13
C GLY A 234 -19.66 29.67 -8.59
N PRO A 235 -20.78 29.92 -9.26
CA PRO A 235 -21.83 30.78 -8.74
C PRO A 235 -22.36 30.27 -7.39
N ASP A 236 -23.03 31.16 -6.65
CA ASP A 236 -23.62 30.79 -5.36
C ASP A 236 -24.66 29.66 -5.51
N ASP A 237 -24.52 28.61 -4.69
CA ASP A 237 -25.44 27.46 -4.63
C ASP A 237 -26.73 27.78 -3.84
N ASP A 238 -27.33 28.96 -4.07
CA ASP A 238 -28.50 29.45 -3.35
C ASP A 238 -29.85 29.05 -4.02
N GLY A 239 -29.77 28.36 -5.15
CA GLY A 239 -30.90 27.95 -5.97
C GLY A 239 -31.60 29.08 -6.73
N LYS A 240 -30.98 30.27 -6.81
CA LYS A 240 -31.54 31.46 -7.47
C LYS A 240 -30.57 32.13 -8.43
N THR A 241 -29.27 31.90 -8.25
CA THR A 241 -28.21 32.48 -9.06
C THR A 241 -28.05 31.73 -10.38
N VAL A 242 -27.98 32.47 -11.48
CA VAL A 242 -27.63 31.96 -12.82
C VAL A 242 -26.49 32.80 -13.33
N ASP A 243 -25.29 32.24 -13.33
CA ASP A 243 -24.08 32.89 -13.79
C ASP A 243 -23.14 31.86 -14.43
N GLY A 244 -22.01 32.30 -14.98
CA GLY A 244 -21.01 31.43 -15.55
C GLY A 244 -19.74 32.20 -15.94
N PRO A 245 -18.79 31.53 -16.61
CA PRO A 245 -17.49 32.11 -16.84
C PRO A 245 -17.60 33.40 -17.68
N GLY A 246 -16.82 34.40 -17.30
CA GLY A 246 -16.66 35.64 -18.05
C GLY A 246 -16.00 35.42 -19.42
N ARG A 247 -15.71 36.51 -20.13
CA ARG A 247 -15.16 36.42 -21.49
C ARG A 247 -13.78 35.78 -21.47
N LEU A 248 -12.93 36.14 -20.51
CA LEU A 248 -11.55 35.67 -20.45
C LEU A 248 -11.50 34.23 -19.98
N ALA A 249 -12.28 33.85 -18.96
CA ALA A 249 -12.37 32.47 -18.49
C ALA A 249 -12.88 31.53 -19.60
N LYS A 250 -13.90 31.93 -20.36
CA LYS A 250 -14.36 31.20 -21.56
C LYS A 250 -13.23 31.00 -22.59
N GLN A 251 -12.46 32.05 -22.88
CA GLN A 251 -11.32 31.96 -23.79
C GLN A 251 -10.20 31.04 -23.25
N ALA A 252 -9.95 31.05 -21.93
CA ALA A 252 -8.98 30.18 -21.29
C ALA A 252 -9.40 28.70 -21.40
N PHE A 253 -10.68 28.38 -21.17
CA PHE A 253 -11.21 27.03 -21.41
C PHE A 253 -11.02 26.61 -22.87
N GLU A 254 -11.47 27.44 -23.81
CA GLU A 254 -11.34 27.15 -25.24
C GLU A 254 -9.89 26.90 -25.66
N TYR A 255 -8.96 27.72 -25.15
CA TYR A 255 -7.54 27.52 -25.41
C TYR A 255 -7.06 26.20 -24.78
N GLY A 256 -7.38 25.95 -23.51
CA GLY A 256 -6.99 24.75 -22.78
C GLY A 256 -7.41 23.47 -23.52
N ILE A 257 -8.68 23.35 -23.92
CA ILE A 257 -9.18 22.15 -24.61
C ILE A 257 -8.68 22.01 -26.04
N LYS A 258 -8.33 23.12 -26.73
CA LYS A 258 -7.84 23.08 -28.12
C LYS A 258 -6.32 22.92 -28.24
N LYS A 259 -5.57 23.44 -27.27
CA LYS A 259 -4.10 23.62 -27.37
C LYS A 259 -3.33 23.02 -26.20
N GLY A 260 -3.97 22.85 -25.04
CA GLY A 260 -3.34 22.23 -23.88
C GLY A 260 -2.89 20.81 -24.16
N ARG A 261 -1.94 20.32 -23.36
CA ARG A 261 -1.32 18.99 -23.44
C ARG A 261 -0.84 18.69 -24.85
N GLN A 262 -0.13 19.65 -25.45
CA GLN A 262 0.41 19.53 -26.80
C GLN A 262 -0.68 19.29 -27.87
N GLY A 263 -1.87 19.83 -27.65
CA GLY A 263 -3.03 19.69 -28.55
C GLY A 263 -3.98 18.55 -28.22
N LEU A 264 -3.74 17.76 -27.17
CA LEU A 264 -4.69 16.74 -26.69
C LEU A 264 -5.88 17.34 -25.92
N GLY A 265 -5.71 18.57 -25.41
CA GLY A 265 -6.69 19.30 -24.64
C GLY A 265 -6.54 19.06 -23.13
N SER A 266 -6.43 20.16 -22.37
CA SER A 266 -6.51 20.16 -20.91
C SER A 266 -7.82 19.52 -20.43
N ILE A 267 -7.75 18.74 -19.35
CA ILE A 267 -8.92 18.15 -18.72
C ILE A 267 -9.33 19.03 -17.55
N PHE A 268 -10.54 19.58 -17.59
CA PHE A 268 -11.13 20.34 -16.50
C PHE A 268 -12.20 19.47 -15.82
N VAL A 269 -12.05 19.22 -14.53
CA VAL A 269 -13.01 18.52 -13.68
C VAL A 269 -13.65 19.56 -12.75
N TRP A 270 -14.97 19.52 -12.62
CA TRP A 270 -15.79 20.51 -11.92
C TRP A 270 -16.87 19.83 -11.10
#